data_AF-A0A7X0NJP7-F1
#
_entry.id   AF-A0A7X0NJP7-F1
#
_cell.length_a   1.000
_cell.length_b   1.000
_cell.length_c   1.000
_cell.angle_alpha   90.00
_cell.angle_beta   90.00
_cell.angle_gamma   90.00
#
_symmetry.space_group_name_H-M   'P 1'
#
loop_
_entity.id
_entity.type
_entity.pdbx_description
1 polymer ?
#
loop_
_entity_poly.entity_id
_entity_poly.type
_entity_poly.pdbx_seq_one_letter_code
_entity_poly.pdbx_strand_id
1 'polypeptide(L)' 'MPDYLALENEVTRQQIDNEKLKQRNKLLYADTDDLKSGLDAIEERARNELGMIKAGETFFRIIPNKQEQ' A
#
# COMPACT_ATOMS: atom_id res chain seq x y z
N MET A 1 21.80 -26.15 -34.15
CA MET A 1 21.66 -26.59 -32.74
C MET A 1 20.25 -26.26 -32.29
N PRO A 2 19.37 -27.26 -32.11
CA PRO A 2 17.94 -27.08 -31.80
C PRO A 2 17.66 -26.54 -30.37
N ASP A 3 18.58 -26.74 -29.42
CA ASP A 3 18.42 -26.30 -28.02
C ASP A 3 18.34 -24.77 -27.84
N TYR A 4 19.03 -24.01 -28.68
CA TYR A 4 19.02 -22.55 -28.59
C TYR A 4 17.62 -21.96 -28.88
N LEU A 5 16.94 -22.52 -29.89
CA LEU A 5 15.58 -22.11 -30.26
C LEU A 5 14.55 -22.50 -29.19
N ALA A 6 14.73 -23.66 -28.55
CA ALA A 6 13.86 -24.07 -27.45
C ALA A 6 14.00 -23.13 -26.25
N LEU A 7 15.23 -22.75 -25.91
CA LEU A 7 15.52 -21.83 -24.82
C LEU A 7 15.00 -20.40 -25.08
N GLU A 8 15.16 -19.91 -26.32
CA GLU A 8 14.65 -18.58 -26.72
C GLU A 8 13.11 -18.51 -26.63
N ASN A 9 12.42 -19.58 -27.04
CA ASN A 9 10.97 -19.69 -26.88
C ASN A 9 10.55 -19.71 -25.40
N GLU A 10 11.30 -20.40 -24.56
CA GLU A 10 11.02 -20.46 -23.12
C GLU A 10 11.19 -19.10 -22.45
N VAL A 11 12.28 -18.38 -22.77
CA VAL A 11 12.52 -17.01 -22.29
C VAL A 11 11.40 -16.08 -22.72
N THR A 12 10.98 -16.15 -23.98
CA THR A 12 9.88 -15.34 -24.52
C THR A 12 8.57 -15.59 -23.77
N ARG A 13 8.26 -16.86 -23.50
CA ARG A 13 7.08 -17.24 -22.71
C ARG A 13 7.14 -16.70 -21.28
N GLN A 14 8.30 -16.85 -20.62
CA GLN A 14 8.49 -16.33 -19.26
C GLN A 14 8.39 -14.80 -19.21
N GLN A 15 8.87 -14.08 -20.22
CA GLN A 15 8.71 -12.63 -20.32
C GLN A 15 7.24 -12.24 -20.42
N ILE A 16 6.45 -12.90 -21.28
CA ILE A 16 5.01 -12.65 -21.41
C ILE A 16 4.28 -12.90 -20.08
N ASP A 17 4.59 -13.99 -19.39
CA ASP A 17 3.96 -14.32 -18.12
C ASP A 17 4.36 -13.33 -17.02
N ASN A 18 5.62 -12.90 -16.99
CA ASN A 18 6.09 -11.86 -16.08
C ASN A 18 5.40 -10.51 -16.33
N GLU A 19 5.19 -10.11 -17.59
CA GLU A 19 4.47 -8.87 -17.90
C GLU A 19 3.01 -8.93 -17.44
N LYS A 20 2.33 -10.06 -17.62
CA LYS A 20 0.96 -10.25 -17.09
C LYS A 20 0.93 -10.15 -15.56
N LEU A 21 1.90 -10.76 -14.87
CA LEU A 21 1.99 -10.69 -13.42
C LEU A 21 2.28 -9.27 -12.93
N LYS A 22 3.15 -8.52 -13.61
CA LYS A 22 3.43 -7.11 -13.30
C LYS A 22 2.19 -6.25 -13.45
N GLN A 23 1.41 -6.44 -14.52
CA GLN A 23 0.16 -5.71 -14.73
C GLN A 23 -0.85 -5.98 -13.61
N ARG A 24 -1.03 -7.26 -13.23
CA ARG A 24 -1.91 -7.63 -12.12
C ARG A 24 -1.44 -7.05 -10.79
N ASN A 25 -0.14 -7.13 -10.50
CA ASN A 25 0.42 -6.55 -9.29
C ASN A 25 0.21 -5.04 -9.25
N LYS A 26 0.41 -4.33 -10.37
CA LYS A 26 0.18 -2.88 -10.45
C LYS A 26 -1.26 -2.51 -10.07
N LEU A 27 -2.25 -3.28 -10.53
CA LEU A 27 -3.65 -3.07 -10.17
C LEU A 27 -3.88 -3.31 -8.67
N LEU A 28 -3.39 -4.43 -8.14
CA LEU A 28 -3.53 -4.77 -6.72
C LEU A 28 -2.85 -3.75 -5.79
N TYR A 29 -1.70 -3.22 -6.20
CA TYR A 29 -1.04 -2.15 -5.45
C TYR A 29 -1.86 -0.87 -5.45
N ALA A 30 -2.45 -0.48 -6.57
CA ALA A 30 -3.33 0.68 -6.65
C ALA A 30 -4.58 0.50 -5.76
N ASP A 31 -5.22 -0.67 -5.81
CA ASP A 31 -6.39 -0.98 -4.97
C ASP A 31 -6.01 -0.97 -3.47
N THR A 32 -4.85 -1.51 -3.12
CA THR A 32 -4.36 -1.51 -1.74
C THR A 32 -4.03 -0.10 -1.25
N ASP A 33 -3.48 0.75 -2.12
CA ASP A 33 -3.14 2.14 -1.80
C ASP A 33 -4.41 2.98 -1.60
N ASP A 34 -5.41 2.82 -2.46
CA ASP A 34 -6.72 3.47 -2.33
C ASP A 34 -7.42 3.06 -1.02
N LEU A 35 -7.43 1.76 -0.71
CA LEU A 35 -8.00 1.24 0.54
C LEU A 35 -7.25 1.77 1.78
N LYS A 36 -5.92 1.86 1.74
CA LYS A 36 -5.13 2.42 2.85
C LYS A 36 -5.43 3.89 3.05
N SER A 37 -5.45 4.68 1.99
CA SER A 37 -5.80 6.10 2.03
C SER A 37 -7.20 6.32 2.64
N GLY A 38 -8.17 5.50 2.24
CA GLY A 38 -9.52 5.53 2.81
C GLY A 38 -9.56 5.17 4.31
N LEU A 39 -8.79 4.17 4.73
CA LEU A 39 -8.69 3.77 6.15
C LEU A 39 -7.97 4.83 7.00
N ASP A 40 -6.92 5.44 6.48
CA ASP A 40 -6.16 6.49 7.16
C ASP A 40 -7.05 7.71 7.40
N ALA A 41 -7.89 8.10 6.43
CA ALA A 41 -8.86 9.18 6.59
C ALA A 41 -9.90 8.89 7.69
N ILE A 42 -10.36 7.63 7.81
CA ILE A 42 -11.27 7.22 8.87
C ILE A 42 -10.57 7.20 10.23
N GLU A 43 -9.32 6.73 10.28
CA GLU A 43 -8.52 6.68 11.50
C GLU A 43 -8.20 8.09 12.03
N GLU A 44 -7.83 9.04 11.15
CA GLU A 44 -7.67 10.44 11.53
C GLU A 44 -8.94 11.01 12.14
N ARG A 45 -10.11 10.74 11.53
CA ARG A 45 -11.40 11.19 12.05
C ARG A 45 -11.69 10.59 13.43
N ALA A 46 -11.48 9.30 13.60
CA ALA A 46 -11.72 8.60 14.87
C ALA A 46 -10.79 9.13 15.98
N ARG A 47 -9.52 9.41 15.66
CA ARG A 47 -8.54 9.95 16.60
C ARG A 47 -8.79 11.41 16.95
N ASN A 48 -9.07 12.26 15.95
CA ASN A 48 -9.22 13.69 16.11
C ASN A 48 -10.60 14.11 16.64
N GLU A 49 -11.67 13.46 16.17
CA GLU A 49 -13.05 13.83 16.53
C GLU A 49 -13.57 13.01 17.72
N LEU A 50 -13.29 11.71 17.78
CA LEU A 50 -13.87 10.81 18.78
C LEU A 50 -12.89 10.44 19.91
N GLY A 51 -11.60 10.82 19.79
CA GLY A 51 -10.58 10.47 20.77
C GLY A 51 -10.36 8.96 20.90
N MET A 52 -10.74 8.18 19.88
CA MET A 52 -10.60 6.73 19.87
C MET A 52 -9.13 6.35 19.72
N ILE A 53 -8.69 5.39 20.54
CA ILE A 53 -7.32 4.85 20.54
C ILE A 53 -7.38 3.32 20.44
N LYS A 54 -6.41 2.69 19.77
CA LYS A 54 -6.38 1.22 19.64
C LYS A 54 -5.99 0.58 20.98
N ALA A 55 -6.40 -0.67 21.19
CA ALA A 55 -6.04 -1.41 22.40
C ALA A 55 -4.51 -1.61 22.48
N GLY A 56 -3.92 -1.24 23.62
CA GLY A 56 -2.46 -1.32 23.85
C GLY A 56 -1.65 -0.14 23.31
N GLU A 57 -2.32 0.90 22.78
CA GLU A 57 -1.66 2.12 22.30
C GLU A 57 -1.62 3.21 23.39
N THR A 58 -0.56 4.02 23.40
CA THR A 58 -0.48 5.25 24.21
C THR A 58 -0.54 6.46 23.28
N PHE A 59 -1.62 7.25 23.36
CA PHE A 59 -1.83 8.41 22.51
C PHE A 59 -1.37 9.71 23.19
N PHE A 60 -0.49 10.46 22.53
CA PHE A 60 -0.01 11.75 23.00
C PHE A 60 -0.62 12.88 22.18
N ARG A 61 -1.49 13.69 22.78
CA ARG A 61 -2.00 14.92 22.17
C ARG A 61 -1.21 16.11 22.67
N ILE A 62 -0.35 16.67 21.82
CA ILE A 62 0.40 17.88 22.14
C ILE A 62 -0.53 19.07 21.93
N ILE A 63 -0.97 19.70 23.03
CA ILE A 63 -1.70 20.97 22.96
C ILE A 63 -0.65 22.08 23.12
N PRO A 64 -0.53 23.02 22.17
CA PRO A 64 0.34 24.17 22.36
C PRO A 64 -0.16 24.95 23.58
N ASN A 65 0.71 25.17 24.57
CA ASN A 65 0.41 26.10 25.65
C ASN A 65 0.19 27.47 25.00
N LYS A 66 -1.05 27.96 25.01
CA LYS A 66 -1.32 29.38 24.86
C LYS A 66 -0.65 30.06 26.03
N GLN A 67 0.61 30.48 25.85
CA GLN A 67 1.12 31.61 26.59
C GLN A 67 0.42 32.83 25.98
N GLU A 68 -0.68 33.23 26.61
CA GLU A 68 -1.24 34.56 26.43
C GLU A 68 -0.13 35.57 26.79
N GLN A 69 0.25 36.38 25.79
CA GLN A 69 0.81 37.72 25.98
C GLN A 69 -0.01 38.67 25.13
#